data_AF-A0A0B2UUY4-F1
#
_entry.id   AF-A0A0B2UUY4-F1
#
_cell.length_a   1.000
_cell.length_b   1.000
_cell.length_c   1.000
_cell.angle_alpha   90.00
_cell.angle_beta   90.00
_cell.angle_gamma   90.00
#
_symmetry.space_group_name_H-M   'P 1'
#
loop_
_entity.id
_entity.type
_entity.pdbx_description
1 polymer ?
#
loop_
_entity_poly.entity_id
_entity_poly.type
_entity_poly.pdbx_seq_one_letter_code
_entity_poly.pdbx_strand_id
1 'polypeptide(L)'
;MNLIHCTVLLVNLQCVAMEYFCGPNTNMVVQMISKWFTRLCDQLEINNCCYNHDVCYDNCAVTQNACDSYFCDCLRQIPTNFFCRNIVQASHCTFAQIFGKPYKCSNYMGRPQRTSFPYPSYRDPPIRPKL
;
A
#
# COMPACT_ATOMS: atom_id res chain seq x y z
N MET A 1 22.24 -0.18 -18.13
CA MET A 1 23.28 0.85 -17.97
C MET A 1 23.00 1.59 -16.67
N ASN A 2 23.91 1.48 -15.71
CA ASN A 2 23.85 2.14 -14.41
C ASN A 2 24.08 3.63 -14.61
N LEU A 3 23.22 4.49 -14.07
CA LEU A 3 23.62 5.85 -13.72
C LEU A 3 23.29 6.08 -12.26
N ILE A 4 24.31 5.87 -11.43
CA ILE A 4 24.36 6.25 -10.03
C ILE A 4 24.85 7.70 -10.05
N HIS A 5 23.98 8.67 -9.78
CA HIS A 5 24.40 10.03 -9.44
C HIS A 5 24.27 10.22 -7.92
N CYS A 6 25.20 9.60 -7.20
CA CYS A 6 25.57 10.05 -5.86
C CYS A 6 26.79 10.95 -6.00
N THR A 7 26.59 12.25 -6.17
CA THR A 7 27.67 13.23 -6.13
C THR A 7 28.30 13.22 -4.74
N VAL A 8 29.58 12.87 -4.68
CA VAL A 8 30.41 12.91 -3.47
C VAL A 8 30.67 14.37 -3.11
N LEU A 9 29.95 14.90 -2.13
CA LEU A 9 30.36 16.08 -1.38
C LEU A 9 30.07 15.84 0.11
N LEU A 10 31.18 15.65 0.80
CA LEU A 10 31.41 15.58 2.25
C LEU A 10 30.36 16.34 3.08
N VAL A 11 29.51 15.60 3.79
CA VAL A 11 29.00 15.80 5.18
C VAL A 11 27.68 15.01 5.30
N ASN A 12 27.75 13.82 5.89
CA ASN A 12 26.63 13.12 6.55
C ASN A 12 25.28 12.98 5.81
N LEU A 13 25.27 12.77 4.50
CA LEU A 13 24.06 12.26 3.85
C LEU A 13 24.03 10.74 3.95
N GLN A 14 23.54 10.22 5.08
CA GLN A 14 23.06 8.84 5.12
C GLN A 14 21.91 8.76 4.12
N CYS A 15 22.20 8.24 2.94
CA CYS A 15 21.17 7.83 2.00
C CYS A 15 20.49 6.62 2.64
N VAL A 16 19.51 6.86 3.51
CA VAL A 16 18.66 5.82 4.06
C VAL A 16 17.85 5.32 2.87
N ALA A 17 18.37 4.26 2.23
CA ALA A 17 17.63 3.54 1.21
C ALA A 17 16.44 2.90 1.91
N MET A 18 15.30 3.57 1.87
CA MET A 18 14.08 3.06 2.47
C MET A 18 13.70 1.77 1.73
N GLU A 19 13.46 0.72 2.49
CA GLU A 19 13.03 -0.56 1.94
C GLU A 19 11.63 -0.38 1.32
N TYR A 20 11.49 -0.79 0.06
CA TYR A 20 10.22 -0.72 -0.65
C TYR A 20 9.58 -2.10 -0.59
N PHE A 21 8.40 -2.20 0.00
CA PHE A 21 7.74 -3.47 0.32
C PHE A 21 6.33 -3.54 -0.28
N CYS A 22 5.98 -2.65 -1.21
CA CYS A 22 4.66 -2.70 -1.83
C CYS A 22 4.50 -3.93 -2.75
N GLY A 23 3.57 -4.82 -2.37
CA GLY A 23 3.34 -6.11 -3.02
C GLY A 23 3.64 -7.27 -2.08
N PRO A 24 3.31 -8.51 -2.47
CA PRO A 24 3.47 -9.66 -1.59
C PRO A 24 4.94 -9.90 -1.21
N ASN A 25 5.19 -10.05 0.10
CA ASN A 25 6.52 -10.34 0.64
C ASN A 25 7.11 -11.67 0.13
N THR A 26 6.25 -12.61 -0.27
CA THR A 26 6.63 -13.91 -0.81
C THR A 26 7.16 -13.85 -2.25
N ASN A 27 7.01 -12.72 -2.95
CA ASN A 27 7.45 -12.58 -4.33
C ASN A 27 8.30 -11.31 -4.54
N MET A 28 9.61 -11.48 -4.42
CA MET A 28 10.59 -10.41 -4.60
C MET A 28 10.54 -9.80 -6.02
N VAL A 29 10.18 -10.57 -7.05
CA VAL A 29 10.06 -10.06 -8.43
C VAL A 29 8.94 -9.04 -8.54
N VAL A 30 7.78 -9.30 -7.91
CA VAL A 30 6.65 -8.37 -7.90
C VAL A 30 7.03 -7.06 -7.20
N GLN A 31 7.73 -7.13 -6.07
CA GLN A 31 8.22 -5.94 -5.37
C GLN A 31 9.23 -5.16 -6.22
N MET A 32 10.15 -5.83 -6.92
CA MET A 32 11.08 -5.16 -7.82
C MET A 32 10.37 -4.45 -8.98
N ILE A 33 9.39 -5.11 -9.61
CA ILE A 33 8.61 -4.52 -10.71
C ILE A 33 7.80 -3.33 -10.18
N SER A 34 7.13 -3.48 -9.04
CA SER A 34 6.39 -2.40 -8.39
C SER A 34 7.29 -1.20 -8.08
N LYS A 35 8.47 -1.45 -7.47
CA LYS A 35 9.49 -0.44 -7.20
C LYS A 35 9.98 0.23 -8.49
N TRP A 36 10.15 -0.51 -9.58
CA TRP A 36 10.57 0.07 -10.85
C TRP A 36 9.48 0.95 -11.46
N PHE A 37 8.23 0.49 -11.40
CA PHE A 37 7.06 1.19 -11.94
C PHE A 37 6.74 2.49 -11.20
N THR A 38 7.04 2.55 -9.90
CA THR A 38 6.81 3.75 -9.08
C THR A 38 7.94 4.77 -9.13
N ARG A 39 9.05 4.53 -9.86
CA ARG A 39 10.25 5.42 -9.87
C ARG A 39 9.98 6.87 -10.26
N LEU A 40 8.95 7.12 -11.06
CA LEU A 40 8.57 8.47 -11.51
C LEU A 40 7.54 9.15 -10.60
N CYS A 41 7.22 8.51 -9.46
CA CYS A 41 6.21 8.94 -8.50
C CYS A 41 6.82 9.04 -7.10
N ASP A 42 6.02 9.52 -6.14
CA ASP A 42 6.43 9.58 -4.73
C ASP A 42 6.45 8.17 -4.12
N GLN A 43 7.61 7.52 -4.22
CA GLN A 43 7.79 6.15 -3.73
C GLN A 43 7.65 6.07 -2.21
N LEU A 44 8.00 7.14 -1.47
CA LEU A 44 7.89 7.16 -0.02
C LEU A 44 6.42 7.09 0.39
N GLU A 45 5.61 7.98 -0.13
CA GLU A 45 4.19 8.05 0.20
C GLU A 45 3.43 6.81 -0.29
N ILE A 46 3.75 6.31 -1.49
CA ILE A 46 3.15 5.05 -1.99
C ILE A 46 3.50 3.90 -1.05
N ASN A 47 4.77 3.76 -0.67
CA ASN A 47 5.22 2.68 0.21
C ASN A 47 4.59 2.79 1.61
N ASN A 48 4.37 4.02 2.12
CA ASN A 48 3.61 4.24 3.35
C ASN A 48 2.14 3.79 3.24
N CYS A 49 1.48 4.05 2.11
CA CYS A 49 0.13 3.49 1.87
C CYS A 49 0.14 1.95 1.86
N CYS A 50 1.15 1.33 1.25
CA CYS A 50 1.27 -0.13 1.22
C CYS A 50 1.52 -0.71 2.61
N TYR A 51 2.34 -0.05 3.44
CA TYR A 51 2.59 -0.46 4.82
C TYR A 51 1.28 -0.55 5.62
N ASN A 52 0.48 0.52 5.56
CA ASN A 52 -0.77 0.57 6.29
C ASN A 52 -1.82 -0.42 5.75
N HIS A 53 -1.76 -0.72 4.45
CA HIS A 53 -2.59 -1.76 3.82
C HIS A 53 -2.23 -3.15 4.32
N ASP A 54 -0.94 -3.50 4.37
CA ASP A 54 -0.46 -4.77 4.91
C ASP A 54 -0.84 -4.94 6.38
N VAL A 55 -0.65 -3.89 7.19
CA VAL A 55 -1.09 -3.87 8.61
C VAL A 55 -2.60 -4.09 8.74
N CYS A 56 -3.40 -3.53 7.83
CA CYS A 56 -4.85 -3.78 7.80
C CYS A 56 -5.17 -5.22 7.38
N TYR A 57 -4.40 -5.80 6.47
CA TYR A 57 -4.55 -7.18 6.01
C TYR A 57 -4.27 -8.18 7.13
N ASP A 58 -3.29 -7.91 7.99
CA ASP A 58 -2.98 -8.71 9.19
C ASP A 58 -4.14 -8.72 10.20
N ASN A 59 -4.99 -7.69 10.20
CA ASN A 59 -6.17 -7.65 11.06
C ASN A 59 -7.31 -8.48 10.47
N CYS A 60 -7.41 -9.75 10.86
CA CYS A 60 -8.49 -10.64 10.44
C CYS A 60 -9.90 -10.15 10.83
N ALA A 61 -10.02 -9.12 11.68
CA ALA A 61 -11.30 -8.50 12.07
C ALA A 61 -11.75 -7.35 11.12
N VAL A 62 -10.99 -7.05 10.06
CA VAL A 62 -11.36 -6.04 9.04
C VAL A 62 -11.54 -6.71 7.67
N THR A 63 -12.56 -6.32 6.90
CA THR A 63 -12.84 -6.93 5.60
C THR A 63 -11.77 -6.52 4.57
N GLN A 64 -11.54 -7.36 3.56
CA GLN A 64 -10.64 -7.00 2.45
C GLN A 64 -11.07 -5.67 1.81
N ASN A 65 -12.37 -5.51 1.55
CA ASN A 65 -12.92 -4.31 0.93
C ASN A 65 -12.66 -3.03 1.75
N ALA A 66 -12.75 -3.10 3.08
CA ALA A 66 -12.44 -1.96 3.94
C ALA A 66 -10.95 -1.58 3.87
N CYS A 67 -10.05 -2.56 3.93
CA CYS A 67 -8.60 -2.32 3.77
C CYS A 67 -8.26 -1.77 2.38
N ASP A 68 -8.82 -2.35 1.32
CA ASP A 68 -8.58 -1.93 -0.06
C ASP A 68 -9.12 -0.52 -0.31
N SER A 69 -10.30 -0.19 0.23
CA SER A 69 -10.88 1.16 0.12
C SER A 69 -9.99 2.20 0.79
N TYR A 70 -9.53 1.91 2.02
CA TYR A 70 -8.58 2.75 2.74
C TYR A 70 -7.27 2.94 1.97
N PHE A 71 -6.72 1.86 1.41
CA PHE A 71 -5.51 1.91 0.59
C PHE A 71 -5.69 2.79 -0.65
N CYS A 72 -6.79 2.60 -1.38
CA CYS A 72 -7.12 3.41 -2.56
C CYS A 72 -7.34 4.89 -2.21
N ASP A 73 -7.93 5.19 -1.05
CA ASP A 73 -8.06 6.56 -0.53
C ASP A 73 -6.70 7.17 -0.21
N CYS A 74 -5.81 6.42 0.48
CA CYS A 74 -4.44 6.84 0.78
C CYS A 74 -3.69 7.23 -0.50
N LEU A 75 -3.69 6.34 -1.50
CA LEU A 75 -3.04 6.61 -2.80
C LEU A 75 -3.63 7.86 -3.48
N ARG A 76 -4.94 8.08 -3.39
CA ARG A 76 -5.62 9.26 -3.96
C ARG A 76 -5.26 10.58 -3.27
N GLN A 77 -4.79 10.54 -2.03
CA GLN A 77 -4.43 11.76 -1.30
C GLN A 77 -3.00 12.22 -1.59
N ILE A 78 -2.13 11.35 -2.09
CA ILE A 78 -0.76 11.70 -2.49
C ILE A 78 -0.80 12.78 -3.58
N PRO A 79 -0.22 13.97 -3.36
CA PRO A 79 -0.09 15.01 -4.40
C PRO A 79 0.82 14.53 -5.52
N THR A 80 0.35 14.48 -6.76
CA THR A 80 1.13 13.89 -7.86
C THR A 80 0.69 14.33 -9.25
N ASN A 81 1.41 13.90 -10.28
CA ASN A 81 1.09 14.18 -11.69
C ASN A 81 0.03 13.23 -12.27
N PHE A 82 -0.47 13.53 -13.47
CA PHE A 82 -1.51 12.75 -14.14
C PHE A 82 -1.14 11.27 -14.33
N PHE A 83 0.11 10.97 -14.68
CA PHE A 83 0.58 9.60 -14.89
C PHE A 83 0.55 8.81 -13.58
N CYS A 84 1.12 9.36 -12.51
CA CYS A 84 1.14 8.71 -11.21
C CYS A 84 -0.26 8.50 -10.64
N ARG A 85 -1.17 9.47 -10.83
CA ARG A 85 -2.56 9.35 -10.39
C ARG A 85 -3.32 8.27 -11.15
N ASN A 86 -3.32 8.33 -12.48
CA ASN A 86 -4.25 7.55 -13.29
C ASN A 86 -3.69 6.20 -13.73
N ILE A 87 -2.37 6.02 -13.67
CA ILE A 87 -1.72 4.76 -14.06
C ILE A 87 -1.20 4.06 -12.81
N VAL A 88 -0.24 4.66 -12.10
CA VAL A 88 0.48 3.99 -11.03
C VAL A 88 -0.40 3.74 -9.79
N GLN A 89 -1.06 4.77 -9.28
CA GLN A 89 -1.92 4.63 -8.10
C GLN A 89 -3.19 3.83 -8.41
N ALA A 90 -3.79 4.06 -9.58
CA ALA A 90 -4.93 3.28 -10.04
C ALA A 90 -4.60 1.79 -10.20
N SER A 91 -3.42 1.45 -10.75
CA SER A 91 -3.00 0.06 -10.88
C SER A 91 -2.79 -0.60 -9.52
N HIS A 92 -2.14 0.07 -8.56
CA HIS A 92 -1.96 -0.45 -7.21
C HIS A 92 -3.31 -0.75 -6.53
N CYS A 93 -4.24 0.20 -6.57
CA CYS A 93 -5.60 0.02 -6.06
C CYS A 93 -6.31 -1.17 -6.72
N THR A 94 -6.27 -1.25 -8.05
CA THR A 94 -6.91 -2.33 -8.82
C THR A 94 -6.30 -3.70 -8.51
N PHE A 95 -4.96 -3.78 -8.43
CA PHE A 95 -4.27 -5.02 -8.12
C PHE A 95 -4.57 -5.52 -6.72
N ALA A 96 -4.66 -4.63 -5.71
CA ALA A 96 -5.07 -5.01 -4.37
C ALA A 96 -6.48 -5.63 -4.36
N GLN A 97 -7.43 -5.02 -5.06
CA GLN A 97 -8.81 -5.51 -5.12
C GLN A 97 -8.94 -6.88 -5.81
N ILE A 98 -8.21 -7.09 -6.92
CA ILE A 98 -8.29 -8.32 -7.73
C ILE A 98 -7.47 -9.45 -7.08
N PHE A 99 -6.25 -9.16 -6.63
CA PHE A 99 -5.28 -10.17 -6.20
C PHE A 99 -5.09 -10.23 -4.69
N GLY A 100 -5.74 -9.37 -3.91
CA GLY A 100 -5.56 -9.31 -2.45
C GLY A 100 -6.19 -10.46 -1.68
N LYS A 101 -7.26 -11.09 -2.21
CA LYS A 101 -8.02 -12.13 -1.50
C LYS A 101 -7.17 -13.26 -0.87
N PRO A 102 -6.17 -13.85 -1.57
CA PRO A 102 -5.33 -14.90 -1.00
C PRO A 102 -4.45 -14.44 0.18
N TYR A 103 -4.20 -13.14 0.29
CA TYR A 103 -3.38 -12.55 1.34
C TYR A 103 -4.20 -12.12 2.56
N LYS A 104 -5.53 -12.22 2.50
CA LYS A 104 -6.42 -11.94 3.62
C LYS A 104 -6.76 -13.22 4.38
N CYS A 105 -6.88 -13.12 5.71
CA CYS A 105 -7.28 -14.25 6.55
C CYS A 105 -8.57 -14.91 6.02
N SER A 106 -8.54 -16.22 5.81
CA SER A 106 -9.71 -17.00 5.42
C SER A 106 -10.55 -17.28 6.67
N ASN A 107 -11.63 -16.50 6.84
CA ASN A 107 -12.64 -16.56 7.90
C ASN A 107 -12.29 -15.84 9.21
N TYR A 108 -13.21 -14.94 9.59
CA TYR A 108 -13.35 -14.41 10.93
C TYR A 108 -13.86 -15.53 11.86
N MET A 109 -12.96 -16.21 12.55
CA MET A 109 -13.31 -16.86 13.80
C MET A 109 -12.79 -15.94 14.90
N GLY A 110 -13.71 -15.18 15.52
CA GLY A 110 -13.42 -14.00 16.33
C GLY A 110 -12.34 -14.17 17.40
N ARG A 111 -11.20 -13.52 17.21
CA ARG A 111 -10.30 -13.16 18.31
C ARG A 111 -10.61 -11.75 18.80
N PRO A 112 -10.54 -11.49 20.12
CA PRO A 112 -10.81 -10.17 20.67
C PRO A 112 -9.80 -9.15 20.15
N GLN A 113 -10.31 -7.97 19.80
CA GLN A 113 -9.52 -6.81 19.39
C GLN A 113 -8.43 -6.52 20.42
N ARG A 114 -7.17 -6.48 19.99
CA ARG A 114 -6.14 -5.81 20.79
C ARG A 114 -6.35 -4.31 20.58
N THR A 115 -6.96 -3.67 21.57
CA THR A 115 -7.31 -2.25 21.61
C THR A 115 -6.05 -1.40 21.66
N SER A 116 -5.41 -1.18 20.52
CA SER A 116 -4.36 -0.18 20.37
C SER A 116 -4.10 0.07 18.87
N PHE A 117 -5.12 0.51 18.15
CA PHE A 117 -4.93 1.20 16.88
C PHE A 117 -5.30 2.68 17.10
N PRO A 118 -4.46 3.65 16.67
CA PRO A 118 -4.73 5.07 16.87
C PRO A 118 -5.78 5.63 15.88
N TYR A 119 -6.41 4.79 15.06
CA TYR A 119 -7.29 5.25 13.99
C TYR A 119 -8.77 5.04 14.33
N PRO A 120 -9.64 6.03 14.03
CA PRO A 120 -11.07 5.89 14.24
C PRO A 120 -11.60 4.70 13.45
N SER A 121 -12.42 3.87 14.10
CA SER A 121 -13.14 2.76 13.49
C SER A 121 -13.86 3.26 12.23
N TYR A 122 -13.34 2.86 11.06
CA TYR A 122 -14.04 3.06 9.79
C TYR A 122 -15.33 2.24 9.87
N ARG A 123 -16.46 2.92 9.99
CA ARG A 123 -17.77 2.29 9.92
C ARG A 123 -18.00 1.91 8.47
N ASP A 124 -18.24 0.62 8.21
CA ASP A 124 -18.66 0.15 6.89
C ASP A 124 -19.84 1.01 6.41
N PRO A 125 -19.76 1.64 5.22
CA PRO A 125 -20.92 2.30 4.66
C PRO A 125 -22.01 1.24 4.45
N PRO A 126 -23.28 1.55 4.77
CA PRO A 126 -24.37 0.59 4.64
C PRO A 126 -24.42 0.04 3.21
N ILE A 127 -24.41 -1.28 3.10
CA ILE A 127 -24.50 -2.01 1.84
C ILE A 127 -25.78 -1.55 1.14
N ARG A 128 -25.64 -0.73 0.10
CA ARG A 128 -26.79 -0.37 -0.74
C ARG A 128 -27.24 -1.66 -1.43
N PRO A 129 -28.52 -2.07 -1.31
CA PRO A 129 -29.03 -3.18 -2.11
C PRO A 129 -28.86 -2.82 -3.59
N LYS A 130 -28.33 -3.75 -4.38
CA LYS A 130 -28.42 -3.64 -5.83
C LYS A 130 -29.90 -3.77 -6.20
N LEU A 131 -30.48 -2.70 -6.73
CA LEU A 131 -31.75 -2.73 -7.46
C LEU A 131 -31.55 -3.42 -8.81
#